data_AF-A0A497P670-F1
#
_entry.id   AF-A0A497P670-F1
#
_cell.length_a   1.000
_cell.length_b   1.000
_cell.length_c   1.000
_cell.angle_alpha   90.00
_cell.angle_beta   90.00
_cell.angle_gamma   90.00
#
_symmetry.space_group_name_H-M   'P 1'
#
loop_
_entity.id
_entity.type
_entity.pdbx_description
1 polymer ?
#
loop_
_entity_poly.entity_id
_entity_poly.type
_entity_poly.pdbx_seq_one_letter_code
_entity_poly.pdbx_strand_id
1 'polypeptide(L)'
;VNNIAEVVETPAAFATPIKKGDLIVIHHNVFRVFYDMKGIKKNSRSFLKDGLFFCSIDQVYLYKRNKTWKSFGDRCFVAPVKNKDVLSSKKTADLIGILKIGNSSLESAGINPGDIIGFTPNSEWEFVIDNQIMYCMKSNDIVIKYEFDRNEEEYNSRWAQSN
;
A
#
# COMPACT_ATOMS: atom_id res chain seq x y z
N VAL A 1 -11.29 -2.55 -7.77
CA VAL A 1 -11.03 -1.35 -8.59
C VAL A 1 -9.57 -0.99 -8.39
N ASN A 2 -8.73 -1.16 -9.40
CA ASN A 2 -7.30 -0.88 -9.26
C ASN A 2 -7.09 0.64 -9.34
N ASN A 3 -6.58 1.22 -8.25
CA ASN A 3 -6.35 2.66 -8.14
C ASN A 3 -4.96 3.05 -8.65
N ILE A 4 -4.56 2.51 -9.81
CA ILE A 4 -3.26 2.81 -10.42
C ILE A 4 -3.47 3.95 -11.42
N ALA A 5 -2.63 4.98 -11.34
CA ALA A 5 -2.66 6.12 -12.24
C ALA A 5 -1.25 6.41 -12.77
N GLU A 6 -1.16 7.02 -13.95
CA GLU A 6 0.10 7.53 -14.49
C GLU A 6 0.24 9.02 -14.17
N VAL A 7 1.44 9.43 -13.80
CA VAL A 7 1.73 10.83 -13.46
C VAL A 7 1.93 11.65 -14.74
N VAL A 8 0.93 12.46 -15.09
CA VAL A 8 1.00 13.35 -16.25
C VAL A 8 1.91 14.54 -15.99
N GLU A 9 1.86 15.09 -14.77
CA GLU A 9 2.65 16.25 -14.37
C GLU A 9 2.78 16.32 -12.86
N THR A 10 3.88 16.88 -12.38
CA THR A 10 4.15 17.09 -10.96
C THR A 10 4.20 18.59 -10.67
N PRO A 11 3.57 19.07 -9.59
CA PRO A 11 3.58 20.48 -9.26
C PRO A 11 5.01 20.95 -8.98
N ALA A 12 5.44 22.03 -9.65
CA ALA A 12 6.79 22.61 -9.46
C ALA A 12 7.04 23.13 -8.03
N ALA A 13 5.97 23.39 -7.27
CA ALA A 13 6.04 23.92 -5.90
C ALA A 13 6.52 22.89 -4.87
N PHE A 14 6.45 21.58 -5.16
CA PHE A 14 6.79 20.53 -4.19
C PHE A 14 7.88 19.62 -4.75
N ALA A 15 9.00 19.52 -4.04
CA ALA A 15 10.04 18.55 -4.33
C ALA A 15 9.54 17.15 -3.93
N THR A 16 8.88 16.47 -4.87
CA THR A 16 8.49 15.07 -4.68
C THR A 16 9.46 14.15 -5.42
N PRO A 17 9.72 12.94 -4.90
CA PRO A 17 10.53 11.96 -5.61
C PRO A 17 9.83 11.40 -6.85
N ILE A 18 8.57 11.74 -7.10
CA ILE A 18 7.77 11.26 -8.23
C ILE A 18 8.13 12.06 -9.48
N LYS A 19 8.27 11.40 -10.63
CA LYS A 19 8.50 12.05 -11.93
C LYS A 19 7.31 11.85 -12.86
N LYS A 20 7.23 12.72 -13.86
CA LYS A 20 6.32 12.55 -14.99
C LYS A 20 6.56 11.20 -15.67
N GLY A 21 5.47 10.43 -15.88
CA GLY A 21 5.46 9.08 -16.44
C GLY A 21 5.58 7.95 -15.41
N ASP A 22 5.78 8.25 -14.12
CA ASP A 22 5.77 7.21 -13.08
C ASP A 22 4.34 6.69 -12.84
N LEU A 23 4.21 5.39 -12.53
CA LEU A 23 2.93 4.80 -12.10
C LEU A 23 2.76 4.96 -10.60
N ILE A 24 1.60 5.43 -10.16
CA ILE A 24 1.30 5.64 -8.74
C ILE A 24 0.07 4.83 -8.33
N VAL A 25 0.08 4.34 -7.10
CA VAL A 25 -1.11 3.78 -6.43
C VAL A 25 -1.71 4.87 -5.56
N ILE A 26 -2.97 5.18 -5.77
CA ILE A 26 -3.68 6.24 -5.05
C ILE A 26 -4.86 5.70 -4.25
N HIS A 27 -5.36 6.51 -3.34
CA HIS A 27 -6.57 6.18 -2.59
C HIS A 27 -7.81 6.16 -3.50
N HIS A 28 -8.74 5.25 -3.23
CA HIS A 28 -10.00 5.14 -3.99
C HIS A 28 -10.84 6.43 -3.98
N ASN A 29 -10.63 7.31 -2.99
CA ASN A 29 -11.31 8.60 -2.92
C ASN A 29 -10.98 9.52 -4.11
N VAL A 30 -9.82 9.37 -4.76
CA VAL A 30 -9.44 10.23 -5.89
C VAL A 30 -10.40 10.00 -7.06
N PHE A 31 -10.70 8.73 -7.35
CA PHE A 31 -11.61 8.32 -8.42
C PHE A 31 -13.09 8.28 -8.01
N ARG A 32 -13.43 8.77 -6.81
CA ARG A 32 -14.80 8.69 -6.32
C ARG A 32 -15.73 9.58 -7.15
N VAL A 33 -16.68 8.96 -7.84
CA VAL A 33 -17.80 9.65 -8.49
C VAL A 33 -18.99 9.61 -7.54
N PHE A 34 -19.67 10.74 -7.35
CA PHE A 34 -20.88 10.82 -6.56
C PHE A 34 -22.08 11.16 -7.45
N TYR A 35 -23.25 10.65 -7.07
CA TYR A 35 -24.49 11.01 -7.74
C TYR A 35 -25.19 12.08 -6.92
N ASP A 36 -25.61 13.15 -7.58
CA ASP A 36 -26.46 14.15 -6.94
C ASP A 36 -27.86 13.56 -6.67
N MET A 37 -28.69 14.22 -5.86
CA MET A 37 -30.08 13.81 -5.59
C MET A 37 -30.94 13.67 -6.86
N LYS A 38 -30.48 14.26 -7.98
CA LYS A 38 -31.10 14.17 -9.30
C LYS A 38 -30.53 13.04 -10.18
N GLY A 39 -29.70 12.15 -9.64
CA GLY A 39 -29.11 11.02 -10.38
C GLY A 39 -28.00 11.41 -11.37
N ILE A 40 -27.52 12.66 -11.35
CA ILE A 40 -26.46 13.14 -12.23
C ILE A 40 -25.10 12.76 -11.64
N LYS A 41 -24.26 12.08 -12.44
CA LYS A 41 -22.85 11.81 -12.09
C LYS A 41 -22.10 13.12 -11.95
N LYS A 42 -21.65 13.43 -10.74
CA LYS A 42 -20.69 14.49 -10.45
C LYS A 42 -19.38 13.87 -10.02
N ASN A 43 -18.30 14.34 -10.61
CA ASN A 43 -16.96 13.87 -10.27
C ASN A 43 -16.50 14.49 -8.94
N SER A 44 -15.60 13.80 -8.24
CA SER A 44 -14.91 14.33 -7.05
C SER A 44 -14.29 15.71 -7.31
N ARG A 45 -14.04 16.47 -6.24
CA ARG A 45 -13.26 17.73 -6.30
C ARG A 45 -11.89 17.56 -6.96
N SER A 46 -11.39 16.33 -7.01
CA SER A 46 -10.15 15.96 -7.67
C SER A 46 -10.25 15.96 -9.19
N PHE A 47 -11.43 15.89 -9.81
CA PHE A 47 -11.52 15.88 -11.27
C PHE A 47 -11.25 17.25 -11.86
N LEU A 48 -10.28 17.32 -12.78
CA LEU A 48 -9.96 18.52 -13.52
C LEU A 48 -10.72 18.54 -14.86
N LYS A 49 -10.25 17.75 -15.84
CA LYS A 49 -10.77 17.70 -17.21
C LYS A 49 -10.11 16.55 -17.97
N ASP A 50 -10.78 16.00 -18.99
CA ASP A 50 -10.18 15.03 -19.94
C ASP A 50 -9.58 13.77 -19.29
N GLY A 51 -10.18 13.29 -18.19
CA GLY A 51 -9.67 12.13 -17.44
C GLY A 51 -8.48 12.44 -16.52
N LEU A 52 -8.13 13.72 -16.37
CA LEU A 52 -7.11 14.18 -15.42
C LEU A 52 -7.74 14.40 -14.04
N PHE A 53 -7.01 13.93 -13.02
CA PHE A 53 -7.39 14.08 -11.62
C PHE A 53 -6.24 14.70 -10.82
N PHE A 54 -6.55 15.69 -10.00
CA PHE A 54 -5.67 16.18 -8.95
C PHE A 54 -5.60 15.18 -7.81
N CYS A 55 -4.38 14.72 -7.53
CA CYS A 55 -4.10 13.87 -6.39
C CYS A 55 -3.29 14.69 -5.38
N SER A 56 -3.80 14.74 -4.14
CA SER A 56 -3.03 15.29 -3.03
C SER A 56 -1.93 14.31 -2.64
N ILE A 57 -0.82 14.86 -2.15
CA ILE A 57 0.36 14.11 -1.71
C ILE A 57 -0.01 13.03 -0.67
N ASP A 58 -0.92 13.32 0.26
CA ASP A 58 -1.39 12.37 1.28
C ASP A 58 -2.22 11.20 0.73
N GLN A 59 -2.74 11.33 -0.49
CA GLN A 59 -3.56 10.29 -1.14
C GLN A 59 -2.72 9.33 -1.99
N VAL A 60 -1.42 9.58 -2.13
CA VAL A 60 -0.48 8.68 -2.80
C VAL A 60 0.06 7.65 -1.80
N TYR A 61 0.01 6.39 -2.18
CA TYR A 61 0.47 5.26 -1.37
C TYR A 61 1.83 4.76 -1.85
N LEU A 62 1.91 4.47 -3.14
CA LEU A 62 3.09 3.93 -3.79
C LEU A 62 3.36 4.68 -5.08
N TYR A 63 4.63 4.72 -5.46
CA TYR A 63 5.04 5.10 -6.80
C TYR A 63 6.03 4.05 -7.33
N LYS A 64 5.94 3.77 -8.62
CA LYS A 64 6.82 2.83 -9.31
C LYS A 64 7.93 3.61 -9.98
N ARG A 65 9.16 3.34 -9.58
CA ARG A 65 10.38 3.90 -10.19
C ARG A 65 11.31 2.77 -10.58
N ASN A 66 11.83 2.79 -11.81
CA ASN A 66 12.76 1.77 -12.32
C ASN A 66 12.30 0.33 -12.08
N LYS A 67 11.01 0.05 -12.31
CA LYS A 67 10.34 -1.25 -12.06
C LYS A 67 10.17 -1.66 -10.59
N THR A 68 10.68 -0.89 -9.64
CA THR A 68 10.49 -1.12 -8.20
C THR A 68 9.39 -0.22 -7.63
N TRP A 69 8.53 -0.80 -6.79
CA TRP A 69 7.55 -0.04 -6.01
C TRP A 69 8.23 0.60 -4.79
N LYS A 70 7.96 1.87 -4.58
CA LYS A 70 8.45 2.64 -3.43
C LYS A 70 7.28 3.28 -2.70
N SER A 71 7.38 3.30 -1.38
CA SER A 71 6.42 3.95 -0.49
C SER A 71 6.57 5.47 -0.58
N PHE A 72 5.44 6.16 -0.37
CA PHE A 72 5.41 7.61 -0.29
C PHE A 72 5.14 8.07 1.15
N GLY A 73 5.88 9.08 1.63
CA GLY A 73 5.72 9.64 2.98
C GLY A 73 6.34 8.75 4.04
N ASP A 74 5.64 8.52 5.17
CA ASP A 74 6.04 7.63 6.29
C ASP A 74 5.31 6.27 6.28
N ARG A 75 4.73 5.90 5.14
CA ARG A 75 3.97 4.66 4.97
C ARG A 75 4.88 3.49 4.64
N CYS A 76 4.51 2.29 5.04
CA CYS A 76 5.23 1.07 4.71
C CYS A 76 4.27 -0.02 4.23
N PHE A 77 4.79 -0.96 3.43
CA PHE A 77 4.01 -2.07 2.90
C PHE A 77 4.58 -3.40 3.39
N VAL A 78 3.68 -4.16 3.99
CA VAL A 78 3.98 -5.41 4.67
C VAL A 78 3.16 -6.50 4.00
N ALA A 79 3.79 -7.59 3.59
CA ALA A 79 3.08 -8.76 3.12
C ALA A 79 2.59 -9.58 4.32
N PRO A 80 1.30 -9.98 4.36
CA PRO A 80 0.83 -10.94 5.35
C PRO A 80 1.60 -12.26 5.25
N VAL A 81 1.81 -12.90 6.39
CA VAL A 81 2.35 -14.26 6.48
C VAL A 81 1.19 -15.25 6.60
N LYS A 82 1.39 -16.47 6.08
CA LYS A 82 0.37 -17.53 6.19
C LYS A 82 0.19 -17.93 7.64
N ASN A 83 -1.05 -18.05 8.08
CA ASN A 83 -1.31 -18.58 9.41
C ASN A 83 -0.95 -20.08 9.47
N LYS A 84 -0.15 -20.47 10.46
CA LYS A 84 0.19 -21.86 10.75
C LYS A 84 -0.66 -22.45 11.87
N ASP A 85 -1.49 -21.66 12.54
CA ASP A 85 -2.36 -22.13 13.61
C ASP A 85 -3.57 -22.90 13.07
N VAL A 86 -3.58 -24.20 13.36
CA VAL A 86 -4.66 -25.15 13.03
C VAL A 86 -5.97 -24.81 13.76
N LEU A 87 -5.89 -24.07 14.87
CA LEU A 87 -7.03 -23.69 15.71
C LEU A 87 -7.71 -22.38 15.28
N SER A 88 -7.12 -21.62 14.36
CA SER A 88 -7.64 -20.32 13.96
C SER A 88 -8.32 -20.41 12.58
N SER A 89 -9.51 -19.82 12.46
CA SER A 89 -10.23 -19.75 11.17
C SER A 89 -9.62 -18.71 10.20
N LYS A 90 -8.58 -17.98 10.62
CA LYS A 90 -7.95 -16.91 9.84
C LYS A 90 -6.83 -17.48 8.98
N LYS A 91 -6.87 -17.17 7.68
CA LYS A 91 -5.86 -17.65 6.72
C LYS A 91 -4.51 -16.93 6.83
N THR A 92 -4.48 -15.73 7.40
CA THR A 92 -3.30 -14.90 7.61
C THR A 92 -2.91 -14.86 9.08
N ALA A 93 -1.61 -14.79 9.37
CA ALA A 93 -1.10 -14.62 10.73
C ALA A 93 -1.50 -13.24 11.25
N ASP A 94 -2.05 -13.20 12.47
CA ASP A 94 -2.41 -11.93 13.11
C ASP A 94 -1.14 -11.21 13.57
N LEU A 95 -1.07 -9.90 13.32
CA LEU A 95 -0.04 -8.97 13.85
C LEU A 95 1.41 -9.26 13.41
N ILE A 96 1.62 -10.15 12.44
CA ILE A 96 2.94 -10.49 11.91
C ILE A 96 2.93 -10.38 10.39
N GLY A 97 3.99 -9.80 9.83
CA GLY A 97 4.14 -9.67 8.39
C GLY A 97 5.59 -9.45 7.96
N ILE A 98 5.85 -9.65 6.68
CA ILE A 98 7.18 -9.43 6.08
C ILE A 98 7.21 -8.05 5.43
N LEU A 99 8.15 -7.20 5.83
CA LEU A 99 8.29 -5.87 5.21
C LEU A 99 8.74 -6.02 3.75
N LYS A 100 7.92 -5.59 2.79
CA LYS A 100 8.28 -5.62 1.36
C LYS A 100 8.78 -4.28 0.87
N ILE A 101 8.14 -3.20 1.30
CA ILE A 101 8.51 -1.85 0.90
C ILE A 101 8.69 -1.04 2.19
N GLY A 102 9.96 -0.79 2.49
CA GLY A 102 10.37 0.00 3.64
C GLY A 102 10.19 1.49 3.42
N ASN A 103 10.67 2.25 4.38
CA ASN A 103 10.69 3.70 4.35
C ASN A 103 12.00 4.21 4.93
N SER A 104 12.41 5.42 4.58
CA SER A 104 13.59 6.09 5.13
C SER A 104 13.60 6.13 6.67
N SER A 105 12.42 6.34 7.28
CA SER A 105 12.25 6.30 8.75
C SER A 105 12.49 4.89 9.33
N LEU A 106 12.10 3.83 8.62
CA LEU A 106 12.30 2.44 9.05
C LEU A 106 13.72 1.94 8.81
N GLU A 107 14.33 2.34 7.70
CA GLU A 107 15.74 2.08 7.41
C GLU A 107 16.62 2.68 8.52
N SER A 108 16.29 3.89 8.97
CA SER A 108 16.97 4.55 10.09
C SER A 108 16.77 3.82 11.42
N ALA A 109 15.64 3.12 11.59
CA ALA A 109 15.36 2.26 12.75
C ALA A 109 15.98 0.85 12.62
N GLY A 110 16.72 0.55 11.54
CA GLY A 110 17.35 -0.75 11.30
C GLY A 110 16.39 -1.83 10.80
N ILE A 111 15.23 -1.45 10.27
CA ILE A 111 14.24 -2.36 9.68
C ILE A 111 14.37 -2.28 8.16
N ASN A 112 14.80 -3.38 7.55
CA ASN A 112 15.04 -3.47 6.11
C ASN A 112 13.92 -4.25 5.41
N PRO A 113 13.67 -3.98 4.12
CA PRO A 113 12.82 -4.84 3.31
C PRO A 113 13.31 -6.29 3.34
N GLY A 114 12.44 -7.22 3.73
CA GLY A 114 12.73 -8.63 3.95
C GLY A 114 12.62 -9.06 5.42
N ASP A 115 12.65 -8.11 6.36
CA ASP A 115 12.53 -8.42 7.79
C ASP A 115 11.09 -8.77 8.18
N ILE A 116 10.95 -9.68 9.14
CA ILE A 116 9.68 -10.01 9.78
C ILE A 116 9.41 -8.99 10.88
N ILE A 117 8.25 -8.36 10.83
CA ILE A 117 7.85 -7.33 11.78
C ILE A 117 6.49 -7.63 12.39
N GLY A 118 6.33 -7.19 13.63
CA GLY A 118 5.08 -7.17 14.36
C GLY A 118 4.50 -5.76 14.41
N PHE A 119 3.19 -5.63 14.18
CA PHE A 119 2.49 -4.35 14.14
C PHE A 119 1.24 -4.34 15.01
N THR A 120 0.71 -3.15 15.29
CA THR A 120 -0.46 -2.94 16.15
C THR A 120 -1.77 -3.32 15.44
N PRO A 121 -2.71 -4.02 16.10
CA PRO A 121 -4.01 -4.37 15.51
C PRO A 121 -4.78 -3.13 15.03
N ASN A 122 -5.58 -3.29 13.97
CA ASN A 122 -6.45 -2.26 13.38
C ASN A 122 -5.72 -1.07 12.74
N SER A 123 -4.42 -1.20 12.48
CA SER A 123 -3.59 -0.17 11.85
C SER A 123 -3.26 -0.50 10.40
N GLU A 124 -3.63 -1.71 9.97
CA GLU A 124 -3.42 -2.25 8.64
C GLU A 124 -4.56 -1.90 7.67
N TRP A 125 -4.17 -1.43 6.48
CA TRP A 125 -5.08 -1.35 5.34
C TRP A 125 -4.67 -2.34 4.26
N GLU A 126 -5.62 -3.15 3.81
CA GLU A 126 -5.39 -4.13 2.76
C GLU A 126 -5.39 -3.48 1.36
N PHE A 127 -4.33 -3.76 0.62
CA PHE A 127 -4.15 -3.37 -0.78
C PHE A 127 -3.81 -4.60 -1.60
N VAL A 128 -4.30 -4.65 -2.84
CA VAL A 128 -3.89 -5.65 -3.82
C VAL A 128 -2.99 -4.96 -4.83
N ILE A 129 -1.70 -5.30 -4.83
CA ILE A 129 -0.68 -4.75 -5.74
C ILE A 129 -0.07 -5.92 -6.49
N ASP A 130 -0.06 -5.86 -7.83
CA ASP A 130 0.47 -6.94 -8.68
C ASP A 130 -0.07 -8.33 -8.33
N ASN A 131 -1.36 -8.40 -7.98
CA ASN A 131 -2.07 -9.64 -7.59
C ASN A 131 -1.55 -10.30 -6.29
N GLN A 132 -0.85 -9.52 -5.46
CA GLN A 132 -0.44 -9.87 -4.11
C GLN A 132 -1.15 -8.97 -3.10
N ILE A 133 -1.62 -9.57 -2.01
CA ILE A 133 -2.20 -8.82 -0.89
C ILE A 133 -1.05 -8.22 -0.08
N MET A 134 -1.13 -6.93 0.21
CA MET A 134 -0.18 -6.20 1.04
C MET A 134 -0.94 -5.31 2.01
N TYR A 135 -0.39 -5.14 3.21
CA TYR A 135 -0.88 -4.23 4.23
C TYR A 135 -0.08 -2.94 4.20
N CYS A 136 -0.77 -1.83 3.99
CA CYS A 136 -0.20 -0.50 4.21
C CYS A 136 -0.42 -0.11 5.67
N MET A 137 0.64 0.32 6.34
CA MET A 137 0.58 0.87 7.70
C MET A 137 1.51 2.08 7.81
N LYS A 138 1.45 2.82 8.92
CA LYS A 138 2.44 3.87 9.19
C LYS A 138 3.66 3.25 9.87
N SER A 139 4.81 3.88 9.67
CA SER A 139 6.06 3.45 10.32
C SER A 139 5.95 3.41 11.85
N ASN A 140 5.12 4.27 12.45
CA ASN A 140 4.88 4.31 13.90
C ASN A 140 4.09 3.11 14.45
N ASP A 141 3.34 2.40 13.60
CA ASP A 141 2.49 1.28 14.04
C ASP A 141 3.29 -0.03 14.15
N ILE A 142 4.55 -0.03 13.71
CA ILE A 142 5.48 -1.15 13.81
C ILE A 142 6.08 -1.16 15.21
N VAL A 143 5.87 -2.28 15.93
CA VAL A 143 6.20 -2.40 17.35
C VAL A 143 7.45 -3.24 17.58
N ILE A 144 7.61 -4.33 16.83
CA ILE A 144 8.66 -5.32 17.07
C ILE A 144 9.27 -5.75 15.73
N LYS A 145 10.59 -5.89 15.68
CA LYS A 145 11.29 -6.62 14.63
C LYS A 145 11.66 -8.00 15.17
N TYR A 146 11.34 -9.04 14.41
CA TYR A 146 11.74 -10.41 14.72
C TYR A 146 13.05 -10.73 14.01
N GLU A 147 14.05 -11.21 14.74
CA GLU A 147 15.31 -11.67 14.14
C GLU A 147 15.18 -13.13 13.68
N PHE A 148 15.29 -13.32 12.37
CA PHE A 148 15.87 -14.43 11.60
C PHE A 148 15.75 -15.92 12.04
N ASP A 149 14.83 -16.31 12.93
CA ASP A 149 14.68 -17.73 13.31
C ASP A 149 13.26 -18.28 13.15
N ARG A 150 12.40 -17.56 12.42
CA ARG A 150 11.09 -18.08 12.03
C ARG A 150 11.09 -18.36 10.53
N ASN A 151 11.07 -19.64 10.21
CA ASN A 151 10.90 -20.20 8.86
C ASN A 151 9.46 -19.88 8.35
N GLU A 152 9.11 -18.60 8.24
CA GLU A 152 7.78 -18.08 7.95
C GLU A 152 7.58 -17.92 6.44
N GLU A 153 6.62 -18.66 5.89
CA GLU A 153 6.32 -18.68 4.47
C GLU A 153 5.41 -17.50 4.09
N GLU A 154 5.82 -16.74 3.08
CA GLU A 154 5.02 -15.66 2.51
C GLU A 154 3.67 -16.17 1.98
N TYR A 155 2.59 -15.47 2.31
CA TYR A 155 1.24 -15.85 1.90
C TYR A 155 1.01 -15.53 0.41
N ASN A 156 1.27 -16.51 -0.47
CA ASN A 156 1.01 -16.42 -1.92
C ASN A 156 -0.47 -16.62 -2.36
N SER A 157 -1.22 -15.53 -2.64
CA SER A 157 -2.66 -15.51 -3.00
C SER A 157 -3.20 -16.58 -3.97
N ARG A 158 -2.34 -17.27 -4.74
CA ARG A 158 -2.69 -18.43 -5.59
C ARG A 158 -3.21 -19.67 -4.84
N TRP A 159 -2.92 -19.85 -3.54
CA TRP A 159 -3.49 -20.97 -2.77
C TRP A 159 -4.98 -20.80 -2.43
N ALA A 160 -5.58 -19.64 -2.69
CA ALA A 160 -7.03 -19.45 -2.57
C ALA A 160 -7.81 -19.94 -3.80
N GLN A 161 -7.14 -20.22 -4.92
CA GLN A 161 -7.80 -20.60 -6.18
C GLN A 161 -7.96 -22.12 -6.36
N SER A 162 -7.54 -22.94 -5.40
CA SER A 162 -7.89 -24.36 -5.37
C SER A 162 -9.12 -24.58 -4.51
N ASN A 163 -10.30 -24.45 -5.12
CA ASN A 163 -11.50 -25.20 -4.76
C ASN A 163 -12.49 -25.15 -5.91
#